data_AF-A0A094A9U5-F1
#
_entry.id   AF-A0A094A9U5-F1
#
_cell.length_a   1.000
_cell.length_b   1.000
_cell.length_c   1.000
_cell.angle_alpha   90.00
_cell.angle_beta   90.00
_cell.angle_gamma   90.00
#
_symmetry.space_group_name_H-M   'P 1'
#
loop_
_entity.id
_entity.type
_entity.pdbx_description
1 polymer ?
#
loop_
_entity_poly.entity_id
_entity_poly.type
_entity_poly.pdbx_seq_one_letter_code
_entity_poly.pdbx_strand_id
1 'polypeptide(L)'
;MTSQTLSTATSGLLFGAALSAAGVASPSIIISQLRLENFHMLEVFLTATAGSALIIHLTKRASLAPCPPRSPAAWGYFPYDGNIVGCSLLGAGMALTGSCPGTVLVQIGMGLRSGFTVLAGSLLGGVLFVGYAGGFRHAMPATVKGEEKPKLTIPQRCGVAHFPAVVAYQVICLSIVGAALRYLPDEQGKLLNPLIGGSLMGLAQLASLLLTTNTLGVSSAYESFGKLFWRAVTSSLSPWPSVSPLIFAAGVAGGSAAFWRLSGTFPAKGVEVGDAVAVWDGWAKRG
;
A
#
# COMPACT_ATOMS: atom_id res chain seq x y z
N MET A 1 -18.24 -16.47 11.32
CA MET A 1 -18.19 -15.59 10.13
C MET A 1 -18.36 -14.11 10.48
N THR A 2 -19.38 -13.72 11.24
CA THR A 2 -19.63 -12.32 11.66
C THR A 2 -18.47 -11.65 12.41
N SER A 3 -17.84 -12.37 13.36
CA SER A 3 -16.70 -11.84 14.14
C SER A 3 -15.46 -11.52 13.27
N GLN A 4 -15.15 -12.33 12.26
CA GLN A 4 -14.02 -12.08 11.34
C GLN A 4 -14.30 -10.92 10.39
N THR A 5 -15.53 -10.81 9.89
CA THR A 5 -15.96 -9.66 9.08
C THR A 5 -15.84 -8.36 9.85
N LEU A 6 -16.31 -8.34 11.11
CA LEU A 6 -16.20 -7.17 11.98
C LEU A 6 -14.73 -6.82 12.22
N SER A 7 -13.90 -7.80 12.59
CA SER A 7 -12.46 -7.59 12.84
C SER A 7 -11.72 -7.04 11.61
N THR A 8 -12.09 -7.51 10.42
CA THR A 8 -11.53 -7.04 9.14
C THR A 8 -11.96 -5.60 8.84
N ALA A 9 -13.25 -5.29 9.04
CA ALA A 9 -13.77 -3.94 8.85
C ALA A 9 -13.16 -2.96 9.83
N THR A 10 -13.04 -3.33 11.12
CA THR A 10 -12.39 -2.53 12.16
C THR A 10 -10.91 -2.30 11.85
N SER A 11 -10.20 -3.32 11.40
CA SER A 11 -8.80 -3.15 10.98
C SER A 11 -8.67 -2.18 9.81
N GLY A 12 -9.57 -2.25 8.82
CA GLY A 12 -9.62 -1.31 7.70
C GLY A 12 -9.92 0.11 8.19
N LEU A 13 -10.89 0.26 9.08
CA LEU A 13 -11.29 1.54 9.68
C LEU A 13 -10.12 2.23 10.40
N LEU A 14 -9.41 1.49 11.27
CA LEU A 14 -8.24 2.01 11.98
C LEU A 14 -7.12 2.41 11.01
N PHE A 15 -6.88 1.60 9.98
CA PHE A 15 -5.89 1.90 8.96
C PHE A 15 -6.24 3.13 8.12
N GLY A 16 -7.50 3.27 7.70
CA GLY A 16 -7.99 4.43 6.97
C GLY A 16 -7.88 5.72 7.79
N ALA A 17 -8.27 5.67 9.06
CA ALA A 17 -8.14 6.80 9.97
C ALA A 17 -6.66 7.18 10.20
N ALA A 18 -5.77 6.21 10.37
CA ALA A 18 -4.33 6.46 10.51
C ALA A 18 -3.71 7.08 9.26
N LEU A 19 -4.07 6.59 8.07
CA LEU A 19 -3.64 7.16 6.78
C LEU A 19 -4.11 8.61 6.61
N SER A 20 -5.38 8.89 6.95
CA SER A 20 -5.92 10.25 6.92
C SER A 20 -5.21 11.16 7.90
N ALA A 21 -5.00 10.72 9.14
CA ALA A 21 -4.30 11.49 10.16
C ALA A 21 -2.86 11.81 9.75
N ALA A 22 -2.15 10.86 9.13
CA ALA A 22 -0.78 11.05 8.66
C ALA A 22 -0.67 12.04 7.48
N GLY A 23 -1.78 12.46 6.86
CA GLY A 23 -1.80 13.43 5.75
C GLY A 23 -1.23 12.91 4.43
N VAL A 24 -0.86 11.62 4.35
CA VAL A 24 -0.21 11.01 3.17
C VAL A 24 -1.16 10.70 2.02
N ALA A 25 -2.47 10.89 2.22
CA ALA A 25 -3.48 10.66 1.19
C ALA A 25 -3.72 11.87 0.26
N SER A 26 -3.09 13.01 0.56
CA SER A 26 -3.21 14.22 -0.25
C SER A 26 -2.53 14.06 -1.62
N PRO A 27 -3.21 14.34 -2.75
CA PRO A 27 -2.61 14.22 -4.06
C PRO A 27 -1.38 15.10 -4.28
N SER A 28 -1.38 16.32 -3.72
CA SER A 28 -0.23 17.22 -3.82
C SER A 28 1.00 16.65 -3.13
N ILE A 29 0.86 16.07 -1.94
CA ILE A 29 1.97 15.43 -1.22
C ILE A 29 2.53 14.25 -2.02
N ILE A 30 1.67 13.44 -2.64
CA ILE A 30 2.09 12.29 -3.45
C ILE A 30 2.87 12.75 -4.68
N ILE A 31 2.38 13.77 -5.39
CA ILE A 31 3.04 14.31 -6.58
C ILE A 31 4.36 15.01 -6.19
N SER A 32 4.36 15.84 -5.15
CA SER A 32 5.57 16.52 -4.68
C SER A 32 6.66 15.55 -4.23
N GLN A 33 6.29 14.38 -3.66
CA GLN A 33 7.26 13.33 -3.38
C GLN A 33 7.90 12.78 -4.66
N LEU A 34 7.10 12.52 -5.70
CA LEU A 34 7.62 11.99 -6.97
C LEU A 34 8.42 13.04 -7.76
N ARG A 35 8.21 14.33 -7.48
CA ARG A 35 9.03 15.44 -7.97
C ARG A 35 10.26 15.74 -7.10
N LEU A 36 10.46 14.99 -6.01
CA LEU A 36 11.54 15.19 -5.03
C LEU A 36 11.52 16.57 -4.36
N GLU A 37 10.34 17.17 -4.24
CA GLU A 37 10.12 18.49 -3.64
C GLU A 37 9.75 18.38 -2.15
N ASN A 38 8.99 17.33 -1.79
CA ASN A 38 8.54 17.11 -0.41
C ASN A 38 8.70 15.63 -0.01
N PHE A 39 9.41 15.36 1.08
CA PHE A 39 9.72 14.01 1.54
C PHE A 39 8.84 13.53 2.72
N HIS A 40 7.81 14.29 3.11
CA HIS A 40 6.91 13.95 4.22
C HIS A 40 6.32 12.54 4.10
N MET A 41 5.82 12.15 2.92
CA MET A 41 5.25 10.81 2.71
C MET A 41 6.31 9.70 2.87
N LEU A 42 7.55 9.96 2.44
CA LEU A 42 8.67 9.02 2.57
C LEU A 42 9.04 8.86 4.06
N GLU A 43 9.13 9.97 4.79
CA GLU A 43 9.45 9.98 6.23
C GLU A 43 8.40 9.22 7.06
N VAL A 44 7.11 9.43 6.77
CA VAL A 44 6.01 8.70 7.40
C VAL A 44 6.14 7.19 7.13
N PHE A 45 6.39 6.78 5.89
CA PHE A 45 6.50 5.36 5.55
C PHE A 45 7.76 4.71 6.10
N LEU A 46 8.90 5.39 6.14
CA LEU A 46 10.12 4.88 6.77
C LEU A 46 9.90 4.64 8.27
N THR A 47 9.23 5.57 8.94
CA THR A 47 8.85 5.41 10.34
C THR A 47 7.87 4.24 10.53
N ALA A 48 6.83 4.16 9.70
CA ALA A 48 5.82 3.12 9.77
C ALA A 48 6.41 1.72 9.52
N THR A 49 7.32 1.60 8.56
CA THR A 49 7.97 0.32 8.21
C THR A 49 8.97 -0.12 9.27
N ALA A 50 9.72 0.81 9.87
CA ALA A 50 10.58 0.53 11.03
C ALA A 50 9.76 -0.06 12.20
N GLY A 51 8.64 0.59 12.55
CA GLY A 51 7.73 0.09 13.59
C GLY A 51 7.08 -1.25 13.21
N SER A 52 6.60 -1.38 11.97
CA SER A 52 5.97 -2.60 11.47
C SER A 52 6.92 -3.80 11.47
N ALA A 53 8.20 -3.61 11.15
CA ALA A 53 9.21 -4.66 11.21
C ALA A 53 9.39 -5.19 12.64
N LEU A 54 9.36 -4.31 13.65
CA LEU A 54 9.38 -4.72 15.06
C LEU A 54 8.15 -5.54 15.40
N ILE A 55 6.97 -5.00 15.06
CA ILE A 55 5.68 -5.59 15.38
C ILE A 55 5.57 -7.00 14.78
N ILE A 56 5.90 -7.17 13.50
CA ILE A 56 5.87 -8.47 12.82
C ILE A 56 6.85 -9.45 13.47
N HIS A 57 8.04 -8.99 13.87
CA HIS A 57 8.99 -9.84 14.58
C HIS A 57 8.44 -10.33 15.92
N LEU A 58 7.84 -9.44 16.71
CA LEU A 58 7.26 -9.76 18.01
C LEU A 58 6.03 -10.67 17.90
N THR A 59 5.10 -10.39 16.97
CA THR A 59 3.90 -11.21 16.77
C THR A 59 4.24 -12.61 16.24
N LYS A 60 5.28 -12.72 15.40
CA LYS A 60 5.81 -14.01 14.97
C LYS A 60 6.45 -14.78 16.12
N ARG A 61 7.23 -14.12 16.98
CA ARG A 61 7.84 -14.75 18.16
C ARG A 61 6.79 -15.22 19.17
N ALA A 62 5.69 -14.49 19.30
CA ALA A 62 4.55 -14.83 20.15
C ALA A 62 3.59 -15.86 19.51
N SER A 63 3.87 -16.37 18.31
CA SER A 63 3.00 -17.28 17.56
C SER A 63 1.57 -16.74 17.31
N LEU A 64 1.39 -15.42 17.35
CA LEU A 64 0.10 -14.76 17.16
C LEU A 64 -0.25 -14.59 15.68
N ALA A 65 0.76 -14.31 14.85
CA ALA A 65 0.58 -14.14 13.41
C ALA A 65 1.80 -14.71 12.65
N PRO A 66 1.65 -15.76 11.83
CA PRO A 66 2.77 -16.43 11.18
C PRO A 66 3.42 -15.64 10.05
N CYS A 67 2.75 -14.60 9.51
CA CYS A 67 3.22 -13.64 8.50
C CYS A 67 4.31 -14.19 7.55
N PRO A 68 3.99 -15.19 6.71
CA PRO A 68 4.98 -15.79 5.82
C PRO A 68 5.47 -14.77 4.78
N PRO A 69 6.77 -14.78 4.43
CA PRO A 69 7.29 -13.94 3.37
C PRO A 69 6.64 -14.31 2.03
N ARG A 70 6.29 -13.30 1.22
CA ARG A 70 5.72 -13.52 -0.11
C ARG A 70 6.79 -13.98 -1.08
N SER A 71 6.46 -14.97 -1.91
CA SER A 71 7.29 -15.32 -3.06
C SER A 71 7.30 -14.17 -4.08
N PRO A 72 8.40 -13.95 -4.80
CA PRO A 72 8.43 -13.02 -5.91
C PRO A 72 7.36 -13.36 -6.95
N ALA A 73 6.75 -12.33 -7.55
CA ALA A 73 5.88 -12.51 -8.71
C ALA A 73 6.77 -12.59 -9.94
N ALA A 74 6.83 -13.77 -10.54
CA ALA A 74 7.60 -14.03 -11.75
C ALA A 74 6.67 -14.34 -12.94
N TRP A 75 6.98 -13.80 -14.12
CA TRP A 75 6.30 -14.03 -15.40
C TRP A 75 7.08 -14.98 -16.32
N GLY A 76 8.33 -15.30 -15.97
CA GLY A 76 9.12 -16.38 -16.55
C GLY A 76 10.41 -15.96 -17.24
N TYR A 77 10.74 -14.67 -17.26
CA TYR A 77 12.01 -14.17 -17.83
C TYR A 77 13.12 -14.14 -16.79
N PHE A 78 12.82 -13.68 -15.57
CA PHE A 78 13.73 -13.71 -14.43
C PHE A 78 12.94 -13.64 -13.11
N PRO A 79 13.53 -13.98 -11.94
CA PRO A 79 12.76 -14.18 -10.70
C PRO A 79 11.98 -12.97 -10.14
N TYR A 80 12.10 -11.78 -10.73
CA TYR A 80 11.50 -10.52 -10.24
C TYR A 80 10.85 -9.68 -11.35
N ASP A 81 10.68 -10.23 -12.55
CA ASP A 81 10.16 -9.51 -13.72
C ASP A 81 8.76 -8.91 -13.46
N GLY A 82 7.85 -9.70 -12.90
CA GLY A 82 6.51 -9.24 -12.53
C GLY A 82 6.55 -8.14 -11.46
N ASN A 83 7.48 -8.24 -10.50
CA ASN A 83 7.67 -7.18 -9.51
C ASN A 83 8.18 -5.88 -10.15
N ILE A 84 9.18 -5.94 -11.03
CA ILE A 84 9.77 -4.76 -11.66
C ILE A 84 8.75 -4.07 -12.56
N VAL A 85 8.06 -4.82 -13.43
CA VAL A 85 7.04 -4.26 -14.32
C VAL A 85 5.87 -3.70 -13.50
N GLY A 86 5.38 -4.46 -12.52
CA GLY A 86 4.27 -4.03 -11.67
C GLY A 86 4.61 -2.77 -10.86
N CYS A 87 5.78 -2.71 -10.24
CA CYS A 87 6.23 -1.53 -9.50
C CYS A 87 6.44 -0.31 -10.41
N SER A 88 6.95 -0.51 -11.63
CA SER A 88 7.15 0.58 -12.60
C SER A 88 5.82 1.18 -13.06
N LEU A 89 4.85 0.33 -13.41
CA LEU A 89 3.50 0.75 -13.78
C LEU A 89 2.78 1.45 -12.61
N LEU A 90 2.92 0.91 -11.39
CA LEU A 90 2.37 1.52 -10.19
C LEU A 90 2.97 2.91 -9.93
N GLY A 91 4.30 3.04 -10.03
CA GLY A 91 5.00 4.31 -9.84
C GLY A 91 4.60 5.35 -10.88
N ALA A 92 4.51 4.95 -12.16
CA ALA A 92 4.00 5.82 -13.23
C ALA A 92 2.56 6.25 -12.97
N GLY A 93 1.68 5.34 -12.58
CA GLY A 93 0.30 5.65 -12.22
C GLY A 93 0.20 6.63 -11.04
N MET A 94 1.02 6.44 -10.00
CA MET A 94 1.08 7.37 -8.86
C MET A 94 1.55 8.77 -9.29
N ALA A 95 2.52 8.87 -10.20
CA ALA A 95 3.01 10.14 -10.73
C ALA A 95 1.95 10.90 -11.52
N LEU A 96 1.13 10.17 -12.29
CA LEU A 96 0.07 10.75 -13.12
C LEU A 96 -1.16 11.16 -12.31
N THR A 97 -1.53 10.37 -11.31
CA THR A 97 -2.82 10.48 -10.62
C THR A 97 -2.74 11.10 -9.23
N GLY A 98 -1.52 11.27 -8.68
CA GLY A 98 -1.32 11.67 -7.30
C GLY A 98 -2.00 10.74 -6.30
N SER A 99 -2.09 9.45 -6.62
CA SER A 99 -2.88 8.49 -5.84
C SER A 99 -2.23 7.12 -5.89
N CYS A 100 -2.24 6.41 -4.76
CA CYS A 100 -1.78 5.04 -4.66
C CYS A 100 -2.94 4.12 -4.24
N PRO A 101 -2.78 2.78 -4.33
CA PRO A 101 -3.86 1.82 -4.07
C PRO A 101 -4.46 1.97 -2.66
N GLY A 102 -3.67 2.37 -1.66
CA GLY A 102 -4.21 2.64 -0.33
C GLY A 102 -4.88 4.01 -0.20
N THR A 103 -4.29 5.04 -0.80
CA THR A 103 -4.77 6.41 -0.64
C THR A 103 -6.01 6.70 -1.47
N VAL A 104 -6.24 6.01 -2.58
CA VAL A 104 -7.47 6.20 -3.39
C VAL A 104 -8.73 5.89 -2.58
N LEU A 105 -8.70 4.88 -1.71
CA LEU A 105 -9.81 4.56 -0.80
C LEU A 105 -10.01 5.67 0.24
N VAL A 106 -8.90 6.19 0.76
CA VAL A 106 -8.92 7.31 1.71
C VAL A 106 -9.52 8.56 1.06
N GLN A 107 -9.05 8.91 -0.13
CA GLN A 107 -9.51 10.05 -0.93
C GLN A 107 -11.01 9.99 -1.21
N ILE A 108 -11.55 8.81 -1.54
CA ILE A 108 -12.99 8.61 -1.73
C ILE A 108 -13.75 8.80 -0.42
N GLY A 109 -13.27 8.22 0.69
CA GLY A 109 -13.93 8.42 1.99
C GLY A 109 -13.93 9.89 2.43
N MET A 110 -12.94 10.67 1.98
CA MET A 110 -12.88 12.12 2.19
C MET A 110 -13.69 12.93 1.17
N GLY A 111 -14.22 12.30 0.11
CA GLY A 111 -15.05 12.96 -0.90
C GLY A 111 -14.29 13.65 -2.05
N LEU A 112 -13.02 13.32 -2.28
CA LEU A 112 -12.24 13.85 -3.41
C LEU A 112 -12.72 13.28 -4.74
N ARG A 113 -13.10 14.16 -5.68
CA ARG A 113 -13.56 13.77 -7.03
C ARG A 113 -12.51 12.96 -7.81
N SER A 114 -11.24 13.35 -7.73
CA SER A 114 -10.13 12.62 -8.35
C SER A 114 -9.98 11.18 -7.80
N GLY A 115 -10.34 10.95 -6.54
CA GLY A 115 -10.31 9.61 -5.96
C GLY A 115 -11.26 8.64 -6.67
N PHE A 116 -12.43 9.12 -7.11
CA PHE A 116 -13.42 8.28 -7.81
C PHE A 116 -12.95 7.87 -9.21
N THR A 117 -12.34 8.79 -9.97
CA THR A 117 -11.82 8.49 -11.31
C THR A 117 -10.65 7.51 -11.24
N VAL A 118 -9.74 7.70 -10.27
CA VAL A 118 -8.62 6.79 -10.04
C VAL A 118 -9.11 5.42 -9.53
N LEU A 119 -10.15 5.37 -8.69
CA LEU A 119 -10.72 4.09 -8.26
C LEU A 119 -11.31 3.34 -9.45
N ALA A 120 -12.08 4.01 -10.32
CA ALA A 120 -12.62 3.38 -11.52
C ALA A 120 -11.50 2.80 -12.39
N GLY A 121 -10.44 3.56 -12.64
CA GLY A 121 -9.24 3.07 -13.34
C GLY A 121 -8.56 1.89 -12.63
N SER A 122 -8.47 1.92 -11.30
CA SER A 122 -7.86 0.84 -10.50
C SER A 122 -8.69 -0.44 -10.51
N LEU A 123 -10.03 -0.32 -10.48
CA LEU A 123 -10.94 -1.46 -10.59
C LEU A 123 -10.88 -2.07 -11.99
N LEU A 124 -10.88 -1.24 -13.04
CA LEU A 124 -10.68 -1.69 -14.42
C LEU A 124 -9.33 -2.39 -14.58
N GLY A 125 -8.26 -1.80 -14.04
CA GLY A 125 -6.93 -2.42 -14.03
C GLY A 125 -6.93 -3.78 -13.33
N GLY A 126 -7.63 -3.92 -12.19
CA GLY A 126 -7.81 -5.20 -11.49
C GLY A 126 -8.59 -6.24 -12.31
N VAL A 127 -9.66 -5.83 -12.99
CA VAL A 127 -10.44 -6.69 -13.91
C VAL A 127 -9.57 -7.17 -15.05
N LEU A 128 -8.85 -6.26 -15.73
CA LEU A 128 -7.95 -6.60 -16.82
C LEU A 128 -6.83 -7.52 -16.33
N PHE A 129 -6.22 -7.21 -15.19
CA PHE A 129 -5.18 -8.04 -14.60
C PHE A 129 -5.68 -9.46 -14.35
N VAL A 130 -6.84 -9.65 -13.71
CA VAL A 130 -7.39 -10.99 -13.46
C VAL A 130 -7.72 -11.74 -14.75
N GLY A 131 -8.26 -11.06 -15.76
CA GLY A 131 -8.63 -11.66 -17.04
C GLY A 131 -7.43 -12.07 -17.89
N TYR A 132 -6.38 -11.23 -17.93
CA TYR A 132 -5.23 -11.43 -18.81
C TYR A 132 -3.99 -12.00 -18.13
N ALA A 133 -3.91 -12.03 -16.80
CA ALA A 133 -2.74 -12.57 -16.07
C ALA A 133 -2.44 -14.03 -16.41
N GLY A 134 -3.45 -14.82 -16.81
CA GLY A 134 -3.24 -16.19 -17.29
C GLY A 134 -2.45 -16.27 -18.60
N GLY A 135 -2.58 -15.28 -19.49
CA GLY A 135 -1.86 -15.22 -20.76
C GLY A 135 -0.42 -14.67 -20.66
N PHE A 136 -0.11 -13.89 -19.62
CA PHE A 136 1.23 -13.32 -19.41
C PHE A 136 2.17 -14.23 -18.62
N ARG A 137 1.63 -15.24 -17.92
CA ARG A 137 2.44 -16.21 -17.18
C ARG A 137 2.98 -17.26 -18.14
N HIS A 138 4.24 -17.11 -18.52
CA HIS A 138 4.97 -18.21 -19.12
C HIS A 138 5.28 -19.22 -18.01
N ALA A 139 5.15 -20.52 -18.31
CA ALA A 139 5.57 -21.55 -17.39
C ALA A 139 7.06 -21.34 -17.10
N MET A 140 7.38 -20.96 -15.86
CA MET A 140 8.77 -21.04 -15.42
C MET A 140 9.19 -22.51 -15.54
N PRO A 141 10.41 -22.81 -16.03
CA PRO A 141 10.92 -24.17 -15.96
C PRO A 141 10.79 -24.62 -14.50
N ALA A 142 10.09 -25.74 -14.31
CA ALA A 142 9.81 -26.27 -12.99
C ALA A 142 11.11 -26.31 -12.19
N THR A 143 11.14 -25.62 -11.05
CA THR A 143 12.23 -25.72 -10.09
C THR A 143 12.45 -27.21 -9.85
N VAL A 144 13.68 -27.67 -10.15
CA VAL A 144 14.05 -29.08 -10.08
C VAL A 144 13.62 -29.62 -8.71
N LYS A 145 12.84 -30.71 -8.69
CA LYS A 145 12.45 -31.42 -7.46
C LYS A 145 13.71 -31.75 -6.66
N GLY A 146 14.02 -30.96 -5.63
CA GLY A 146 15.21 -31.14 -4.80
C GLY A 146 15.86 -29.85 -4.29
N GLU A 147 15.54 -28.66 -4.82
CA GLU A 147 16.14 -27.42 -4.30
C GLU A 147 15.56 -27.00 -2.95
N GLU A 148 16.46 -26.63 -2.01
CA GLU A 148 16.14 -25.98 -0.74
C GLU A 148 15.09 -24.89 -0.93
N LYS A 149 14.13 -24.79 0.00
CA LYS A 149 13.13 -23.71 0.01
C LYS A 149 13.84 -22.37 -0.27
N PRO A 150 13.44 -21.61 -1.31
CA PRO A 150 14.18 -20.41 -1.70
C PRO A 150 14.30 -19.47 -0.50
N LYS A 151 15.51 -18.95 -0.28
CA LYS A 151 15.77 -17.95 0.77
C LYS A 151 15.07 -16.64 0.36
N LEU A 152 13.88 -16.43 0.91
CA LEU A 152 12.98 -15.34 0.51
C LEU A 152 13.30 -14.01 1.20
N THR A 153 13.97 -14.03 2.35
CA THR A 153 14.26 -12.82 3.13
C THR A 153 15.75 -12.46 3.10
N ILE A 154 16.06 -11.16 3.22
CA ILE A 154 17.44 -10.65 3.29
C ILE A 154 18.22 -11.31 4.44
N PRO A 155 17.68 -11.43 5.68
CA PRO A 155 18.40 -12.11 6.77
C PRO A 155 18.74 -13.57 6.45
N GLN A 156 17.85 -14.29 5.77
CA GLN A 156 18.11 -15.67 5.35
C GLN A 156 19.21 -15.75 4.27
N ARG A 157 19.25 -14.80 3.35
CA ARG A 157 20.30 -14.72 2.31
C ARG A 157 21.66 -14.35 2.88
N CYS A 158 21.69 -13.44 3.84
CA CYS A 158 22.91 -12.98 4.50
C CYS A 158 23.36 -13.87 5.66
N GLY A 159 22.59 -14.89 6.04
CA GLY A 159 22.89 -15.76 7.19
C GLY A 159 22.82 -15.04 8.54
N VAL A 160 22.10 -13.91 8.62
CA VAL A 160 22.00 -13.09 9.83
C VAL A 160 20.76 -13.49 10.62
N ALA A 161 20.89 -13.53 11.95
CA ALA A 161 19.75 -13.74 12.84
C ALA A 161 18.66 -12.68 12.61
N HIS A 162 17.40 -13.09 12.71
CA HIS A 162 16.26 -12.23 12.36
C HIS A 162 16.15 -10.98 13.25
N PHE A 163 16.49 -11.08 14.54
CA PHE A 163 16.38 -9.95 15.47
C PHE A 163 17.41 -8.84 15.20
N PRO A 164 18.72 -9.11 15.10
CA PRO A 164 19.71 -8.11 14.69
C PRO A 164 19.38 -7.43 13.36
N ALA A 165 18.87 -8.19 12.38
CA ALA A 165 18.49 -7.61 11.09
C ALA A 165 17.31 -6.63 11.20
N VAL A 166 16.33 -6.90 12.07
CA VAL A 166 15.21 -5.98 12.35
C VAL A 166 15.71 -4.71 13.04
N VAL A 167 16.60 -4.84 14.02
CA VAL A 167 17.20 -3.69 14.71
C VAL A 167 18.03 -2.85 13.75
N ALA A 168 18.87 -3.47 12.91
CA ALA A 168 19.64 -2.77 11.90
C ALA A 168 18.74 -2.01 10.91
N TYR A 169 17.66 -2.64 10.44
CA TYR A 169 16.68 -1.99 9.57
C TYR A 169 16.01 -0.78 10.23
N GLN A 170 15.62 -0.90 11.51
CA GLN A 170 15.06 0.21 12.27
C GLN A 170 16.03 1.38 12.39
N VAL A 171 17.29 1.10 12.75
CA VAL A 171 18.32 2.14 12.87
C VAL A 171 18.53 2.84 11.53
N ILE A 172 18.58 2.10 10.42
CA ILE A 172 18.69 2.69 9.08
C ILE A 172 17.50 3.61 8.78
N CYS A 173 16.26 3.11 8.93
CA CYS A 173 15.06 3.91 8.66
C CYS A 173 14.98 5.17 9.53
N LEU A 174 15.21 5.05 10.84
CA LEU A 174 15.14 6.19 11.77
C LEU A 174 16.30 7.18 11.56
N SER A 175 17.47 6.71 11.15
CA SER A 175 18.59 7.59 10.79
C SER A 175 18.30 8.39 9.53
N ILE A 176 17.70 7.76 8.51
CA ILE A 176 17.27 8.45 7.28
C ILE A 176 16.21 9.50 7.61
N VAL A 177 15.19 9.13 8.41
CA VAL A 177 14.15 10.08 8.84
C VAL A 177 14.74 11.22 9.67
N GLY A 178 15.61 10.92 10.62
CA GLY A 178 16.28 11.93 11.46
C GLY A 178 17.16 12.88 10.63
N ALA A 179 17.88 12.35 9.64
CA ALA A 179 18.66 13.16 8.71
C ALA A 179 17.76 14.02 7.82
N ALA A 180 16.69 13.46 7.26
CA ALA A 180 15.73 14.19 6.45
C ALA A 180 15.11 15.36 7.23
N LEU A 181 14.63 15.10 8.46
CA LEU A 181 14.09 16.13 9.35
C LEU A 181 15.09 17.22 9.73
N ARG A 182 16.40 16.93 9.69
CA ARG A 182 17.45 17.89 10.08
C ARG A 182 17.98 18.73 8.92
N TYR A 183 18.05 18.14 7.72
CA TYR A 183 18.72 18.74 6.56
C TYR A 183 17.75 19.21 5.47
N LEU A 184 16.51 18.72 5.44
CA LEU A 184 15.52 19.09 4.44
C LEU A 184 14.50 20.03 5.11
N PRO A 185 14.56 21.35 4.85
CA PRO A 185 13.56 22.29 5.35
C PRO A 185 12.22 21.96 4.70
N ASP A 186 11.26 21.56 5.52
CA ASP A 186 9.95 21.09 5.05
C ASP A 186 8.95 22.25 5.12
N GLU A 187 8.81 22.97 4.02
CA GLU A 187 8.07 24.24 3.96
C GLU A 187 6.57 24.09 3.66
N GLN A 188 5.99 22.87 3.58
CA GLN A 188 4.60 22.75 3.09
C GLN A 188 3.76 21.69 3.82
N GLY A 189 2.74 22.16 4.56
CA GLY A 189 1.46 21.45 4.72
C GLY A 189 1.44 20.20 5.61
N LYS A 190 2.33 20.07 6.61
CA LYS A 190 2.30 18.96 7.58
C LYS A 190 1.03 19.00 8.43
N LEU A 191 0.18 17.98 8.31
CA LEU A 191 -0.93 17.79 9.24
C LEU A 191 -0.45 17.27 10.61
N LEU A 192 0.54 16.38 10.59
CA LEU A 192 1.17 15.78 11.77
C LEU A 192 2.68 15.64 11.52
N ASN A 193 3.45 15.55 12.61
CA ASN A 193 4.85 15.17 12.53
C ASN A 193 4.96 13.77 11.86
N PRO A 194 5.84 13.59 10.86
CA PRO A 194 6.04 12.32 10.18
C PRO A 194 6.25 11.12 11.12
N LEU A 195 6.92 11.35 12.25
CA LEU A 195 7.13 10.33 13.28
C LEU A 195 5.82 9.89 13.93
N ILE A 196 4.92 10.84 14.20
CA ILE A 196 3.59 10.56 14.78
C ILE A 196 2.73 9.84 13.74
N GLY A 197 2.69 10.35 12.49
CA GLY A 197 1.95 9.71 11.40
C GLY A 197 2.41 8.28 11.14
N GLY A 198 3.73 8.06 11.10
CA GLY A 198 4.30 6.74 10.93
C GLY A 198 4.05 5.80 12.11
N SER A 199 4.08 6.32 13.34
CA SER A 199 3.74 5.56 14.55
C SER A 199 2.28 5.12 14.55
N LEU A 200 1.35 5.99 14.16
CA LEU A 200 -0.07 5.65 14.01
C LEU A 200 -0.28 4.54 12.98
N MET A 201 0.44 4.60 11.87
CA MET A 201 0.42 3.55 10.83
C MET A 201 0.99 2.22 11.34
N GLY A 202 2.06 2.26 12.13
CA GLY A 202 2.59 1.08 12.82
C GLY A 202 1.57 0.48 13.81
N LEU A 203 0.89 1.32 14.59
CA LEU A 203 -0.18 0.87 15.49
C LEU A 203 -1.35 0.25 14.72
N ALA A 204 -1.73 0.81 13.58
CA ALA A 204 -2.74 0.22 12.70
C ALA A 204 -2.31 -1.17 12.18
N GLN A 205 -1.03 -1.37 11.87
CA GLN A 205 -0.48 -2.69 11.52
C GLN A 205 -0.57 -3.67 12.69
N LEU A 206 -0.22 -3.25 13.92
CA LEU A 206 -0.37 -4.07 15.11
C LEU A 206 -1.83 -4.47 15.34
N ALA A 207 -2.75 -3.51 15.29
CA ALA A 207 -4.17 -3.76 15.42
C ALA A 207 -4.67 -4.74 14.36
N SER A 208 -4.21 -4.59 13.10
CA SER A 208 -4.55 -5.52 12.02
C SER A 208 -4.08 -6.95 12.30
N LEU A 209 -2.86 -7.11 12.81
CA LEU A 209 -2.31 -8.42 13.16
C LEU A 209 -3.06 -9.06 14.34
N LEU A 210 -3.45 -8.28 15.35
CA LEU A 210 -4.21 -8.77 16.49
C LEU A 210 -5.66 -9.15 16.11
N LEU A 211 -6.28 -8.39 15.21
CA LEU A 211 -7.67 -8.59 14.80
C LEU A 211 -7.83 -9.64 13.70
N THR A 212 -6.89 -9.70 12.76
CA THR A 212 -7.04 -10.47 11.51
C THR A 212 -5.93 -11.49 11.27
N THR A 213 -4.85 -11.47 12.05
CA THR A 213 -3.61 -12.26 11.83
C THR A 213 -2.91 -12.01 10.49
N ASN A 214 -3.41 -11.05 9.71
CA ASN A 214 -2.89 -10.69 8.40
C ASN A 214 -2.21 -9.32 8.46
N THR A 215 -1.25 -9.11 7.58
CA THR A 215 -0.62 -7.81 7.37
C THR A 215 -1.54 -6.90 6.57
N LEU A 216 -1.47 -5.59 6.79
CA LEU A 216 -2.21 -4.60 5.99
C LEU A 216 -1.89 -4.74 4.50
N GLY A 217 -2.92 -4.69 3.65
CA GLY A 217 -2.77 -4.78 2.21
C GLY A 217 -4.07 -4.46 1.48
N VAL A 218 -3.99 -3.54 0.51
CA VAL A 218 -5.16 -3.06 -0.24
C VAL A 218 -5.23 -3.66 -1.65
N SER A 219 -4.10 -4.05 -2.23
CA SER A 219 -4.04 -4.54 -3.62
C SER A 219 -4.90 -5.77 -3.89
N SER A 220 -5.09 -6.64 -2.89
CA SER A 220 -5.95 -7.82 -2.98
C SER A 220 -7.44 -7.46 -3.13
N ALA A 221 -7.87 -6.26 -2.74
CA ALA A 221 -9.25 -5.80 -2.95
C ALA A 221 -9.59 -5.64 -4.43
N TYR A 222 -8.67 -5.07 -5.23
CA TYR A 222 -8.84 -4.93 -6.68
C TYR A 222 -8.85 -6.29 -7.39
N GLU A 223 -8.01 -7.22 -6.94
CA GLU A 223 -7.99 -8.59 -7.47
C GLU A 223 -9.28 -9.34 -7.14
N SER A 224 -9.77 -9.25 -5.90
CA SER A 224 -11.06 -9.83 -5.48
C SER A 224 -12.23 -9.25 -6.27
N PHE A 225 -12.22 -7.94 -6.53
CA PHE A 225 -13.22 -7.30 -7.39
C PHE A 225 -13.17 -7.85 -8.82
N GLY A 226 -11.97 -7.94 -9.42
CA GLY A 226 -11.78 -8.50 -10.75
C GLY A 226 -12.30 -9.93 -10.89
N LYS A 227 -12.03 -10.79 -9.89
CA LYS A 227 -12.56 -12.16 -9.84
C LYS A 227 -14.08 -12.20 -9.76
N LEU A 228 -14.69 -11.31 -8.97
CA LEU A 228 -16.15 -11.21 -8.86
C LEU A 228 -16.78 -10.75 -10.18
N PHE A 229 -16.16 -9.77 -10.84
CA PHE A 229 -16.59 -9.28 -12.16
C PHE A 229 -16.57 -10.39 -13.21
N TRP A 230 -15.43 -11.09 -13.39
CA TRP A 230 -15.33 -12.17 -14.36
C TRP A 230 -16.25 -13.34 -14.05
N ARG A 231 -16.50 -13.64 -12.77
CA ARG A 231 -17.52 -14.63 -12.39
C ARG A 231 -18.92 -14.21 -12.84
N ALA A 232 -19.29 -12.95 -12.61
CA ALA A 232 -20.61 -12.43 -13.00
C ALA A 232 -20.78 -12.38 -14.52
N VAL A 233 -19.71 -12.08 -15.27
CA VAL A 233 -19.74 -11.98 -16.74
C VAL A 233 -19.66 -13.34 -17.42
N THR A 234 -18.83 -14.26 -16.93
CA THR A 234 -18.54 -15.54 -17.62
C THR A 234 -19.33 -16.73 -17.06
N SER A 235 -20.26 -16.53 -16.12
CA SER A 235 -21.06 -17.60 -15.49
C SER A 235 -20.21 -18.81 -15.07
N SER A 236 -18.97 -18.54 -14.60
CA SER A 236 -17.96 -19.57 -14.38
C SER A 236 -18.22 -20.33 -13.08
N LEU A 237 -18.05 -21.66 -13.11
CA LEU A 237 -18.12 -22.59 -11.97
C LEU A 237 -16.96 -22.45 -10.95
N SER A 238 -16.08 -21.45 -11.13
CA SER A 238 -14.97 -21.20 -10.21
C SER A 238 -15.45 -20.98 -8.76
N PRO A 239 -14.66 -21.32 -7.71
CA PRO A 239 -15.05 -21.07 -6.32
C PRO A 239 -15.34 -19.59 -6.02
N TRP A 240 -16.13 -19.32 -4.99
CA TRP A 240 -16.45 -17.94 -4.58
C TRP A 240 -15.17 -17.19 -4.15
N PRO A 241 -14.89 -16.00 -4.71
CA PRO A 241 -13.72 -15.23 -4.33
C PRO A 241 -13.86 -14.68 -2.90
N SER A 242 -12.72 -14.47 -2.23
CA SER A 242 -12.71 -13.91 -0.88
C SER A 242 -13.17 -12.45 -0.90
N VAL A 243 -14.18 -12.14 -0.08
CA VAL A 243 -14.73 -10.79 0.10
C VAL A 243 -14.03 -10.01 1.21
N SER A 244 -13.20 -10.65 2.04
CA SER A 244 -12.48 -9.99 3.14
C SER A 244 -11.65 -8.78 2.69
N PRO A 245 -10.92 -8.81 1.56
CA PRO A 245 -10.21 -7.64 1.05
C PRO A 245 -11.12 -6.45 0.70
N LEU A 246 -12.34 -6.73 0.20
CA LEU A 246 -13.33 -5.70 -0.12
C LEU A 246 -13.92 -5.09 1.15
N ILE A 247 -14.19 -5.92 2.17
CA ILE A 247 -14.64 -5.46 3.50
C ILE A 247 -13.56 -4.59 4.15
N PHE A 248 -12.29 -5.01 4.06
CA PHE A 248 -11.16 -4.21 4.53
C PHE A 248 -11.11 -2.86 3.80
N ALA A 249 -11.19 -2.85 2.47
CA ALA A 249 -11.18 -1.64 1.65
C ALA A 249 -12.35 -0.68 1.99
N ALA A 250 -13.55 -1.22 2.19
CA ALA A 250 -14.70 -0.45 2.65
C ALA A 250 -14.47 0.13 4.05
N GLY A 251 -13.85 -0.64 4.94
CA GLY A 251 -13.38 -0.17 6.25
C GLY A 251 -12.42 1.01 6.12
N VAL A 252 -11.44 0.94 5.23
CA VAL A 252 -10.48 2.04 4.98
C VAL A 252 -11.19 3.32 4.55
N ALA A 253 -12.10 3.24 3.57
CA ALA A 253 -12.88 4.39 3.13
C ALA A 253 -13.81 4.91 4.25
N GLY A 254 -14.41 4.03 5.05
CA GLY A 254 -15.23 4.41 6.20
C GLY A 254 -14.43 5.10 7.31
N GLY A 255 -13.22 4.61 7.60
CA GLY A 255 -12.32 5.20 8.59
C GLY A 255 -11.81 6.57 8.19
N SER A 256 -11.49 6.77 6.91
CA SER A 256 -11.12 8.10 6.42
C SER A 256 -12.29 9.07 6.43
N ALA A 257 -13.50 8.62 6.06
CA ALA A 257 -14.71 9.41 6.14
C ALA A 257 -15.04 9.84 7.58
N ALA A 258 -14.92 8.91 8.54
CA ALA A 258 -15.11 9.19 9.96
C ALA A 258 -14.07 10.19 10.48
N PHE A 259 -12.79 9.99 10.15
CA PHE A 259 -11.72 10.91 10.51
C PHE A 259 -11.99 12.32 9.97
N TRP A 260 -12.38 12.44 8.70
CA TRP A 260 -12.71 13.72 8.07
C TRP A 260 -13.87 14.43 8.78
N ARG A 261 -14.96 13.70 9.07
CA ARG A 261 -16.13 14.25 9.78
C ARG A 261 -15.79 14.71 11.20
N LEU A 262 -14.88 14.02 11.89
CA LEU A 262 -14.51 14.34 13.28
C LEU A 262 -13.48 15.47 13.38
N SER A 263 -12.50 15.48 12.47
CA SER A 263 -11.36 16.40 12.55
C SER A 263 -11.59 17.72 11.81
N GLY A 264 -12.52 17.77 10.85
CA GLY A 264 -12.78 18.94 10.03
C GLY A 264 -11.57 19.45 9.22
N THR A 265 -10.45 18.71 9.23
CA THR A 265 -9.18 19.11 8.62
C THR A 265 -8.94 18.33 7.34
N PHE A 266 -8.88 19.07 6.23
CA PHE A 266 -8.72 18.50 4.90
C PHE A 266 -7.25 18.68 4.50
N PRO A 267 -6.47 17.61 4.28
CA PRO A 267 -5.08 17.74 3.89
C PRO A 267 -4.86 18.21 2.45
N ALA A 268 -5.89 18.64 1.70
CA ALA A 268 -5.70 18.99 0.29
C ALA A 268 -6.54 20.19 -0.16
N LYS A 269 -5.90 21.36 -0.35
CA LYS A 269 -6.29 22.19 -1.50
C LYS A 269 -6.15 21.28 -2.72
N GLY A 270 -7.28 20.90 -3.33
CA GLY A 270 -7.29 20.05 -4.50
C GLY A 270 -6.44 20.69 -5.57
N VAL A 271 -5.32 20.06 -5.93
CA VAL A 271 -4.93 20.07 -7.33
C VAL A 271 -5.99 19.21 -7.97
N GLU A 272 -7.03 19.85 -8.51
CA GLU A 272 -7.83 19.22 -9.56
C GLU A 272 -6.82 18.85 -10.63
N VAL A 273 -6.43 17.58 -10.67
CA VAL A 273 -5.72 17.04 -11.82
C VAL A 273 -6.73 17.12 -12.94
N GLY A 274 -6.72 18.26 -13.65
CA GLY A 274 -7.52 18.47 -14.83
C GLY A 274 -7.26 17.32 -15.79
N ASP A 275 -8.36 16.69 -16.20
CA ASP A 275 -8.39 15.51 -17.07
C ASP A 275 -7.38 15.68 -18.21
N ALA A 276 -6.41 14.77 -18.28
CA ALA A 276 -5.46 14.58 -19.38
C ALA A 276 -4.37 15.66 -19.68
N VAL A 277 -4.30 16.85 -19.05
CA VAL A 277 -3.40 17.95 -19.53
C VAL A 277 -2.23 18.33 -18.59
N ALA A 278 -2.22 17.96 -17.32
CA ALA A 278 -1.10 18.31 -16.41
C ALA A 278 0.25 17.64 -16.77
N VAL A 279 0.22 16.58 -17.58
CA VAL A 279 1.42 15.89 -18.10
C VAL A 279 2.07 16.65 -19.26
N TRP A 280 1.30 17.48 -19.97
CA TRP A 280 1.79 18.25 -21.13
C TRP A 280 2.35 19.62 -20.73
N ASP A 281 1.74 20.32 -19.76
CA ASP A 281 2.15 21.69 -19.43
C ASP A 281 3.45 21.79 -18.60
N GLY A 282 3.89 20.69 -17.97
CA GLY A 282 5.14 20.63 -17.21
C GLY A 282 6.43 20.52 -18.05
N TRP A 283 6.31 20.10 -19.32
CA TRP A 283 7.44 20.03 -20.26
C TRP A 283 7.58 21.31 -21.11
N ALA A 284 6.53 22.11 -21.25
CA ALA A 284 6.55 23.32 -22.09
C ALA A 284 7.08 24.59 -21.39
N LYS A 285 7.30 24.57 -20.07
CA LYS A 285 7.73 25.75 -19.28
C LYS A 285 9.15 25.66 -18.70
N ARG A 286 10.00 24.78 -19.25
CA ARG A 286 11.45 24.77 -18.99
C ARG A 286 12.23 24.84 -20.31
N GLY A 287 11.97 25.90 -21.06
CA GLY A 287 12.82 26.43 -22.13
C GLY A 287 13.05 27.91 -21.85
#